data_AF-A0A544XC80-F1
#
_entry.id   AF-A0A544XC80-F1
#
_cell.length_a   1.000
_cell.length_b   1.000
_cell.length_c   1.000
_cell.angle_alpha   90.00
_cell.angle_beta   90.00
_cell.angle_gamma   90.00
#
_symmetry.space_group_name_H-M   'P 1'
#
loop_
_entity.id
_entity.type
_entity.pdbx_description
1 polymer ?
#
loop_
_entity_poly.entity_id
_entity_poly.type
_entity_poly.pdbx_seq_one_letter_code
_entity_poly.pdbx_strand_id
1 'polypeptide(L)'
;VISKILPVEDMPFLEDGTPVDIVLNPLGVPGRMNVGQVLETHLGWIAARGWDISGVEEEWAERLRDKDADRVEPWTNVATPVFDGAGEEEIIGLLGNTLVNRDGDRLVMPSGKARLFDGRS
;
A
#
# COMPACT_ATOMS: atom_id res chain seq x y z
N VAL A 1 20.02 -10.93 -6.88
CA VAL A 1 20.52 -10.69 -8.26
C VAL A 1 19.41 -10.08 -9.08
N ILE A 2 19.71 -9.10 -9.92
CA ILE A 2 18.76 -8.55 -10.89
C ILE A 2 18.77 -9.47 -12.12
N SER A 3 17.60 -9.96 -12.53
CA SER A 3 17.47 -10.89 -13.67
C SER A 3 17.43 -10.19 -15.02
N LYS A 4 16.68 -9.07 -15.11
CA LYS A 4 16.47 -8.30 -16.33
C LYS A 4 16.10 -6.86 -15.98
N ILE A 5 16.56 -5.91 -16.79
CA ILE A 5 16.10 -4.52 -16.78
C ILE A 5 15.25 -4.35 -18.04
N LEU A 6 14.00 -3.91 -17.87
CA LEU A 6 13.07 -3.68 -18.97
C LEU A 6 13.03 -2.19 -19.33
N PRO A 7 12.74 -1.84 -20.60
CA PRO A 7 12.26 -0.51 -20.94
C PRO A 7 11.01 -0.15 -20.12
N VAL A 8 10.77 1.14 -19.86
CA VAL A 8 9.67 1.59 -19.00
C VAL A 8 8.30 1.29 -19.62
N GLU A 9 8.20 1.36 -20.94
CA GLU A 9 7.02 1.04 -21.74
C GLU A 9 6.64 -0.46 -21.68
N ASP A 10 7.60 -1.31 -21.36
CA ASP A 10 7.46 -2.77 -21.28
C ASP A 10 7.00 -3.23 -19.88
N MET A 11 6.97 -2.31 -18.89
CA MET A 11 6.61 -2.63 -17.51
C MET A 11 5.09 -2.65 -17.33
N PRO A 12 4.56 -3.53 -16.45
CA PRO A 12 3.18 -3.43 -16.04
C PRO A 12 2.90 -2.08 -15.38
N PHE A 13 1.74 -1.49 -15.63
CA PHE A 13 1.38 -0.17 -15.15
C PHE A 13 -0.01 -0.12 -14.51
N LEU A 14 -0.21 0.84 -13.61
CA LEU A 14 -1.46 1.11 -12.90
C LEU A 14 -2.49 1.79 -13.81
N GLU A 15 -3.73 1.93 -13.34
CA GLU A 15 -4.81 2.56 -14.11
C GLU A 15 -4.54 4.03 -14.46
N ASP A 16 -3.69 4.71 -13.69
CA ASP A 16 -3.25 6.09 -13.96
C ASP A 16 -2.03 6.18 -14.92
N GLY A 17 -1.58 5.04 -15.46
CA GLY A 17 -0.42 4.97 -16.34
C GLY A 17 0.92 4.83 -15.62
N THR A 18 0.95 4.85 -14.29
CA THR A 18 2.21 4.74 -13.52
C THR A 18 2.78 3.32 -13.66
N PRO A 19 3.99 3.15 -14.24
CA PRO A 19 4.64 1.84 -14.33
C PRO A 19 5.14 1.40 -12.95
N VAL A 20 5.13 0.10 -12.68
CA VAL A 20 5.79 -0.45 -11.48
C VAL A 20 7.31 -0.47 -11.69
N ASP A 21 8.08 -0.22 -10.62
CA ASP A 21 9.54 -0.19 -10.71
C ASP A 21 10.18 -1.60 -10.63
N ILE A 22 9.61 -2.49 -9.81
CA ILE A 22 10.16 -3.82 -9.52
C ILE A 22 9.04 -4.85 -9.48
N VAL A 23 9.28 -6.02 -10.09
CA VAL A 23 8.38 -7.18 -10.01
C VAL A 23 9.05 -8.30 -9.22
N LEU A 24 8.40 -8.72 -8.13
CA LEU A 24 8.86 -9.82 -7.28
C LEU A 24 8.08 -11.11 -7.58
N ASN A 25 8.75 -12.26 -7.42
CA ASN A 25 8.09 -13.56 -7.57
C ASN A 25 7.32 -13.94 -6.28
N PRO A 26 5.99 -14.15 -6.35
CA PRO A 26 5.17 -14.42 -5.17
C PRO A 26 5.50 -15.78 -4.50
N LEU A 27 6.04 -16.75 -5.24
CA LEU A 27 6.32 -18.10 -4.70
C LEU A 27 7.35 -18.08 -3.56
N GLY A 28 8.22 -17.05 -3.53
CA GLY A 28 9.25 -16.92 -2.51
C GLY A 28 8.74 -16.47 -1.14
N VAL A 29 7.49 -15.97 -1.05
CA VAL A 29 6.91 -15.42 0.19
C VAL A 29 6.44 -16.53 1.12
N PRO A 30 5.53 -17.44 0.73
CA PRO A 30 5.04 -18.49 1.64
C PRO A 30 6.15 -19.48 1.98
N GLY A 31 7.02 -19.82 1.01
CA GLY A 31 8.10 -20.79 1.19
C GLY A 31 9.16 -20.38 2.22
N ARG A 32 9.24 -19.08 2.57
CA ARG A 32 10.16 -18.55 3.59
C ARG A 32 9.46 -18.07 4.86
N MET A 33 8.13 -18.18 4.92
CA MET A 33 7.31 -17.64 6.02
C MET A 33 7.56 -16.15 6.30
N ASN A 34 7.92 -15.37 5.27
CA ASN A 34 8.21 -13.94 5.41
C ASN A 34 7.01 -13.10 4.93
N VAL A 35 5.88 -13.18 5.65
CA VAL A 35 4.68 -12.38 5.32
C VAL A 35 4.88 -10.89 5.57
N GLY A 36 5.87 -10.51 6.41
CA GLY A 36 6.17 -9.12 6.75
C GLY A 36 6.39 -8.24 5.53
N GLN A 37 7.00 -8.76 4.46
CA GLN A 37 7.19 -8.00 3.22
C GLN A 37 5.88 -7.58 2.54
N VAL A 38 4.81 -8.38 2.68
CA VAL A 38 3.50 -8.07 2.11
C VAL A 38 2.82 -7.00 2.95
N LEU A 39 2.89 -7.12 4.28
CA LEU A 39 2.38 -6.10 5.21
C LEU A 39 3.11 -4.76 5.03
N GLU A 40 4.43 -4.80 4.84
CA GLU A 40 5.26 -3.64 4.53
C GLU A 40 4.88 -3.01 3.18
N THR A 41 4.58 -3.83 2.16
CA THR A 41 4.11 -3.32 0.86
C THR A 41 2.76 -2.59 0.99
N HIS A 42 1.82 -3.14 1.78
CA HIS A 42 0.54 -2.48 2.06
C HIS A 42 0.73 -1.16 2.82
N LEU A 43 1.51 -1.18 3.90
CA LEU A 43 1.75 0.02 4.70
C LEU A 43 2.55 1.07 3.94
N GLY A 44 3.51 0.65 3.11
CA GLY A 44 4.27 1.53 2.23
C GLY A 44 3.37 2.22 1.21
N TRP A 45 2.39 1.50 0.64
CA TRP A 45 1.37 2.11 -0.22
C TRP A 45 0.50 3.11 0.54
N ILE A 46 0.00 2.74 1.72
CA ILE A 46 -0.78 3.64 2.58
C ILE A 46 -0.01 4.93 2.85
N ALA A 47 1.26 4.83 3.25
CA ALA A 47 2.13 5.97 3.54
C ALA A 47 2.39 6.84 2.29
N ALA A 48 2.62 6.22 1.13
CA ALA A 48 2.82 6.94 -0.13
C ALA A 48 1.57 7.70 -0.58
N ARG A 49 0.37 7.18 -0.27
CA ARG A 49 -0.91 7.82 -0.63
C ARG A 49 -1.43 8.79 0.42
N GLY A 50 -1.07 8.62 1.69
CA GLY A 50 -1.78 9.26 2.79
C GLY A 50 -3.17 8.67 3.00
N TRP A 51 -3.85 9.07 4.07
CA TRP A 51 -5.20 8.61 4.40
C TRP A 51 -6.01 9.68 5.12
N ASP A 52 -7.32 9.50 5.13
CA ASP A 52 -8.25 10.28 5.94
C ASP A 52 -9.29 9.36 6.56
N ILE A 53 -9.26 9.23 7.89
CA ILE A 53 -10.17 8.42 8.70
C ILE A 53 -11.00 9.29 9.65
N SER A 54 -11.07 10.61 9.42
CA SER A 54 -11.78 11.57 10.29
C SER A 54 -13.27 11.23 10.46
N GLY A 55 -13.86 10.55 9.47
CA GLY A 55 -15.25 10.10 9.48
C GLY A 55 -15.47 8.63 9.86
N VAL A 56 -14.43 7.91 10.28
CA VAL A 56 -14.50 6.47 10.57
C VAL A 56 -14.74 6.23 12.07
N GLU A 57 -15.90 5.70 12.43
CA GLU A 57 -16.27 5.40 13.83
C GLU A 57 -16.06 3.92 14.18
N GLU A 58 -14.89 3.37 13.80
CA GLU A 58 -14.52 1.98 14.07
C GLU A 58 -13.40 1.90 15.13
N GLU A 59 -13.37 0.80 15.90
CA GLU A 59 -12.46 0.59 17.03
C GLU A 59 -10.98 0.61 16.61
N TRP A 60 -10.65 0.00 15.45
CA TRP A 60 -9.28 -0.02 14.93
C TRP A 60 -8.71 1.39 14.70
N ALA A 61 -9.57 2.37 14.43
CA ALA A 61 -9.17 3.74 14.12
C ALA A 61 -8.89 4.58 15.39
N GLU A 62 -9.32 4.12 16.57
CA GLU A 62 -9.15 4.85 17.84
C GLU A 62 -7.67 5.05 18.18
N ARG A 63 -6.85 4.01 18.07
CA ARG A 63 -5.41 4.07 18.37
C ARG A 63 -4.65 5.06 17.47
N LEU A 64 -5.13 5.26 16.25
CA LEU A 64 -4.55 6.23 15.31
C LEU A 64 -5.00 7.65 15.64
N ARG A 65 -6.28 7.84 16.01
CA ARG A 65 -6.81 9.13 16.48
C ARG A 65 -6.11 9.62 17.74
N ASP A 66 -5.86 8.72 18.71
CA ASP A 66 -5.13 9.04 19.94
C ASP A 66 -3.69 9.51 19.70
N LYS A 67 -3.17 9.28 18.48
CA LYS A 67 -1.84 9.67 18.03
C LYS A 67 -1.87 10.84 17.03
N ASP A 68 -3.00 11.53 16.91
CA ASP A 68 -3.22 12.62 15.94
C ASP A 68 -2.93 12.18 14.49
N ALA A 69 -3.25 10.92 14.15
CA ALA A 69 -3.04 10.31 12.84
C ALA A 69 -4.37 10.00 12.12
N ASP A 70 -5.40 10.81 12.38
CA ASP A 70 -6.71 10.75 11.74
C ASP A 70 -6.67 11.18 10.27
N ARG A 71 -5.81 12.15 9.93
CA ARG A 71 -5.53 12.52 8.56
C ARG A 71 -4.03 12.69 8.35
N VAL A 72 -3.49 11.97 7.37
CA VAL A 72 -2.05 11.96 7.07
C VAL A 72 -1.82 12.24 5.59
N GLU A 73 -0.89 13.16 5.33
CA GLU A 73 -0.53 13.57 3.98
C GLU A 73 0.27 12.48 3.23
N PRO A 74 0.22 12.46 1.89
CA PRO A 74 1.03 11.55 1.08
C PRO A 74 2.52 11.65 1.39
N TRP A 75 3.24 10.52 1.29
CA TRP A 75 4.68 10.41 1.53
C TRP A 75 5.13 10.72 2.96
N THR A 76 4.25 10.51 3.94
CA THR A 76 4.60 10.66 5.36
C THR A 76 5.35 9.43 5.85
N ASN A 77 6.47 9.66 6.56
CA ASN A 77 7.20 8.58 7.22
C ASN A 77 6.38 8.02 8.37
N VAL A 78 6.20 6.70 8.40
CA VAL A 78 5.50 5.97 9.47
C VAL A 78 6.47 5.05 10.20
N ALA A 79 6.13 4.70 11.45
CA ALA A 79 6.93 3.80 12.27
C ALA A 79 6.08 2.65 12.82
N THR A 80 6.57 1.42 12.66
CA THR A 80 5.98 0.22 13.26
C THR A 80 6.97 -0.41 14.23
N PRO A 81 6.85 -0.15 15.55
CA PRO A 81 7.67 -0.81 16.56
C PRO A 81 7.56 -2.33 16.44
N VAL A 82 8.67 -3.04 16.65
CA VAL A 82 8.80 -4.48 16.34
C VAL A 82 7.70 -5.35 16.97
N PHE A 83 7.20 -4.99 18.16
CA PHE A 83 6.21 -5.78 18.90
C PHE A 83 4.90 -5.03 19.20
N ASP A 84 4.74 -3.81 18.69
CA ASP A 84 3.55 -2.96 18.92
C ASP A 84 3.22 -2.13 17.66
N GLY A 85 3.49 -2.72 16.50
CA GLY A 85 3.29 -2.12 15.19
C GLY A 85 1.82 -2.03 14.79
N ALA A 86 1.59 -1.77 13.50
CA ALA A 86 0.24 -1.75 12.94
C ALA A 86 -0.40 -3.14 12.99
N GLY A 87 -1.65 -3.21 13.45
CA GLY A 87 -2.48 -4.41 13.44
C GLY A 87 -3.09 -4.67 12.05
N GLU A 88 -3.60 -5.88 11.83
CA GLU A 88 -4.20 -6.26 10.55
C GLU A 88 -5.44 -5.43 10.21
N GLU A 89 -6.33 -5.22 11.18
CA GLU A 89 -7.55 -4.43 10.99
C GLU A 89 -7.24 -2.97 10.67
N GLU A 90 -6.21 -2.39 11.30
CA GLU A 90 -5.73 -1.05 10.98
C GLU A 90 -5.20 -0.97 9.55
N ILE A 91 -4.39 -1.94 9.10
CA ILE A 91 -3.87 -1.95 7.73
C ILE A 91 -5.01 -2.06 6.71
N ILE A 92 -5.97 -2.96 6.92
CA ILE A 92 -7.11 -3.14 6.02
C ILE A 92 -8.00 -1.89 6.01
N GLY A 93 -8.29 -1.34 7.20
CA GLY A 93 -9.05 -0.10 7.37
C GLY A 93 -8.39 1.09 6.67
N LEU A 94 -7.08 1.23 6.83
CA LEU A 94 -6.30 2.29 6.18
C LEU A 94 -6.26 2.12 4.65
N LEU A 95 -6.08 0.91 4.13
CA LEU A 95 -6.19 0.64 2.69
C LEU A 95 -7.55 1.09 2.13
N GLY A 96 -8.62 0.86 2.91
CA GLY A 96 -9.98 1.34 2.65
C GLY A 96 -10.19 2.84 2.80
N ASN A 97 -9.22 3.59 3.36
CA ASN A 97 -9.31 5.04 3.59
C ASN A 97 -8.12 5.89 3.05
N THR A 98 -7.25 5.32 2.21
CA THR A 98 -6.24 6.09 1.45
C THR A 98 -6.80 7.24 0.61
N LEU A 99 -6.02 8.31 0.46
CA LEU A 99 -6.42 9.46 -0.36
C LEU A 99 -6.45 9.10 -1.86
N VAL A 100 -7.42 9.66 -2.57
CA VAL A 100 -7.55 9.53 -4.02
C VAL A 100 -6.44 10.27 -4.76
N ASN A 101 -6.15 9.87 -5.98
CA ASN A 101 -5.21 10.59 -6.85
C ASN A 101 -5.82 11.89 -7.40
N ARG A 102 -5.06 12.61 -8.21
CA ARG A 102 -5.48 13.86 -8.86
C ARG A 102 -6.79 13.69 -9.65
N ASP A 103 -7.00 12.51 -10.21
CA ASP A 103 -8.12 12.21 -11.09
C ASP A 103 -9.35 11.68 -10.31
N GLY A 104 -9.24 11.59 -8.98
CA GLY A 104 -10.32 11.17 -8.08
C GLY A 104 -10.38 9.66 -7.84
N ASP A 105 -9.40 8.91 -8.34
CA ASP A 105 -9.38 7.46 -8.29
C ASP A 105 -8.55 6.91 -7.15
N ARG A 106 -8.98 5.75 -6.65
CA ARG A 106 -8.22 4.93 -5.71
C ARG A 106 -7.73 3.66 -6.41
N LEU A 107 -6.42 3.63 -6.67
CA LEU A 107 -5.79 2.60 -7.50
C LEU A 107 -5.68 1.24 -6.81
N VAL A 108 -5.61 1.22 -5.47
CA VAL A 108 -5.52 -0.01 -4.66
C VAL A 108 -6.82 -0.20 -3.89
N MET A 109 -7.42 -1.36 -4.05
CA MET A 109 -8.64 -1.76 -3.34
C MET A 109 -8.35 -2.02 -1.85
N PRO A 110 -9.38 -2.07 -0.97
CA PRO A 110 -9.21 -2.43 0.43
C PRO A 110 -8.52 -3.78 0.67
N SER A 111 -8.53 -4.67 -0.33
CA SER A 111 -7.81 -5.95 -0.31
C SER A 111 -6.28 -5.82 -0.43
N GLY A 112 -5.75 -4.62 -0.65
CA GLY A 112 -4.32 -4.38 -0.90
C GLY A 112 -3.88 -4.66 -2.34
N LYS A 113 -4.83 -4.93 -3.24
CA LYS A 113 -4.57 -5.28 -4.65
C LYS A 113 -4.99 -4.15 -5.59
N ALA A 114 -4.21 -3.96 -6.65
CA ALA A 114 -4.54 -3.10 -7.78
C ALA A 114 -4.69 -3.93 -9.05
N ARG A 115 -5.40 -3.37 -10.03
CA ARG A 115 -5.37 -3.87 -11.40
C ARG A 115 -4.14 -3.28 -12.11
N LEU A 116 -3.41 -4.14 -12.81
CA LEU A 116 -2.30 -3.74 -13.68
C LEU A 116 -2.61 -4.07 -15.12
N PHE A 117 -2.08 -3.25 -16.03
CA PHE A 117 -2.09 -3.47 -17.46
C PHE A 117 -0.71 -3.96 -17.92
N ASP A 118 -0.68 -4.83 -18.92
CA ASP A 118 0.56 -5.33 -19.50
C ASP A 118 1.12 -4.28 -20.47
N GLY A 119 2.36 -3.84 -20.28
CA GLY A 119 3.02 -2.86 -21.16
C GLY A 119 3.31 -3.39 -22.57
N ARG A 120 3.25 -4.72 -22.77
CA ARG A 120 3.58 -5.37 -24.04
C ARG A 120 2.39 -5.73 -24.93
N SER A 121 1.16 -5.68 -24.43
CA SER A 121 -0.02 -6.16 -25.16
C SER A 121 -1.22 -5.21 -25.11
#